data_AF-A0A8C7YEE5-F1
#
_entry.id   AF-A0A8C7YEE5-F1
#
_cell.length_a   1.000
_cell.length_b   1.000
_cell.length_c   1.000
_cell.angle_alpha   90.00
_cell.angle_beta   90.00
_cell.angle_gamma   90.00
#
_symmetry.space_group_name_H-M   'P 1'
#
loop_
_entity.id
_entity.type
_entity.pdbx_description
1 polymer ?
#
loop_
_entity_poly.entity_id
_entity_poly.type
_entity_poly.pdbx_seq_one_letter_code
_entity_poly.pdbx_strand_id
1 'polypeptide(L)'
;RALCIGDGGVFLYWQQFPFHCCITFCLQCMEYTFFRCFLLFVRVWLMNNKPKAMKKHNASLPRREELSRLKRELCDRFDLLDIRWQRSWGVAHRYSQLQSLTRLAHQNPDALIHLQGYTIVFADQSGMNSSGHVLLGTMDVHHQWIKVFVQLPSLRGLQHQTDCLKERISFLLGGAQVVHMERLGPVRPIAEHYRVLSTFHKKLLSQRLHLHPRSLHGLTMVLENDRSTPSLHQAGHFIIPSTCDPTHLQLFLQSHAPEARRLTLQTNR
;
A
#
# COMPACT_ATOMS: atom_id res chain seq x y z
N ARG A 1 -11.95 17.30 38.62
CA ARG A 1 -12.65 17.55 37.33
C ARG A 1 -11.78 16.99 36.21
N ALA A 2 -12.41 16.40 35.20
CA ALA A 2 -11.81 15.54 34.18
C ALA A 2 -10.63 16.18 33.43
N LEU A 3 -9.63 15.34 33.11
CA LEU A 3 -8.54 15.66 32.21
C LEU A 3 -8.91 15.13 30.82
N CYS A 4 -9.33 16.02 29.92
CA CYS A 4 -9.47 15.70 28.50
C CYS A 4 -8.10 15.85 27.83
N ILE A 5 -7.67 14.81 27.12
CA ILE A 5 -6.49 14.84 26.25
C ILE A 5 -7.02 15.01 24.83
N GLY A 6 -6.83 16.21 24.28
CA GLY A 6 -7.02 16.51 22.87
C GLY A 6 -5.70 16.98 22.27
N ASP A 7 -5.44 16.56 21.04
CA ASP A 7 -4.23 16.85 20.28
C ASP A 7 -4.07 18.38 20.07
N GLY A 8 -3.09 18.97 20.75
CA GLY A 8 -2.69 20.36 20.58
C GLY A 8 -2.36 21.09 21.87
N GLY A 9 -1.13 20.91 22.37
CA GLY A 9 -0.48 21.82 23.31
C GLY A 9 -0.99 21.82 24.76
N VAL A 10 -0.13 21.45 25.71
CA VAL A 10 -0.37 21.68 27.14
C VAL A 10 -0.07 23.14 27.46
N PHE A 11 -1.10 23.96 27.68
CA PHE A 11 -0.92 25.30 28.26
C PHE A 11 -0.89 25.21 29.79
N LEU A 12 0.30 25.40 30.37
CA LEU A 12 0.47 25.69 31.79
C LEU A 12 0.30 27.20 31.99
N TYR A 13 -0.75 27.62 32.69
CA TYR A 13 -0.88 28.99 33.17
C TYR A 13 0.16 29.23 34.27
N TRP A 14 1.21 29.98 33.93
CA TRP A 14 2.18 30.51 34.90
C TRP A 14 1.61 31.78 35.54
N GLN A 15 1.24 31.69 36.83
CA GLN A 15 1.08 32.88 37.65
C GLN A 15 2.45 33.52 37.88
N GLN A 16 2.57 34.82 37.56
CA GLN A 16 3.77 35.64 37.75
C GLN A 16 4.22 35.65 39.21
N PHE A 17 5.45 35.20 39.46
CA PHE A 17 6.25 35.61 40.61
C PHE A 17 7.70 35.89 40.16
N PRO A 18 8.38 36.92 40.70
CA PRO A 18 9.64 37.41 40.15
C PRO A 18 10.83 36.82 40.91
N PHE A 19 11.50 35.79 40.38
CA PHE A 19 12.88 35.47 40.78
C PHE A 19 13.65 34.85 39.59
N HIS A 20 14.43 35.69 38.93
CA HIS A 20 15.38 35.35 37.86
C HIS A 20 16.65 34.74 38.49
N CYS A 21 16.71 33.42 38.73
CA CYS A 21 17.98 32.68 38.79
C CYS A 21 17.93 31.13 38.79
N CYS A 22 16.77 30.47 38.80
CA CYS A 22 16.72 28.97 38.90
C CYS A 22 16.22 28.22 37.66
N ILE A 23 15.96 28.89 36.53
CA ILE A 23 15.13 28.30 35.46
C ILE A 23 15.90 27.34 34.54
N THR A 24 17.21 27.48 34.38
CA THR A 24 17.98 26.63 33.45
C THR A 24 18.19 25.19 33.97
N PHE A 25 18.16 24.97 35.29
CA PHE A 25 18.27 23.61 35.88
C PHE A 25 16.94 22.84 35.86
N CYS A 26 15.83 23.52 35.57
CA CYS A 26 14.48 22.97 35.74
C CYS A 26 13.92 22.30 34.47
N LEU A 27 14.32 22.72 33.27
CA LEU A 27 13.86 22.12 32.01
C LEU A 27 14.42 20.70 31.82
N GLN A 28 15.71 20.50 32.11
CA GLN A 28 16.34 19.19 32.00
C GLN A 28 15.84 18.24 33.09
N CYS A 29 15.60 18.74 34.32
CA CYS A 29 14.96 17.97 35.38
C CYS A 29 13.48 17.67 35.12
N MET A 30 12.72 18.56 34.47
CA MET A 30 11.33 18.31 34.08
C MET A 30 11.23 17.29 32.96
N GLU A 31 12.10 17.35 31.94
CA GLU A 31 12.17 16.31 30.90
C GLU A 31 12.57 14.96 31.49
N TYR A 32 13.56 14.94 32.39
CA TYR A 32 14.00 13.70 33.04
C TYR A 32 12.91 13.12 33.94
N THR A 33 12.21 13.95 34.72
CA THR A 33 11.15 13.51 35.63
C THR A 33 9.91 13.06 34.87
N PHE A 34 9.53 13.76 33.80
CA PHE A 34 8.44 13.35 32.92
C PHE A 34 8.75 12.02 32.23
N PHE A 35 9.97 11.86 31.71
CA PHE A 35 10.42 10.61 31.09
C PHE A 35 10.46 9.45 32.11
N ARG A 36 10.90 9.70 33.35
CA ARG A 36 10.88 8.71 34.45
C ARG A 36 9.47 8.31 34.84
N CYS A 37 8.56 9.28 34.99
CA CYS A 37 7.14 9.04 35.29
C CYS A 37 6.45 8.29 34.16
N PHE A 38 6.73 8.64 32.90
CA PHE A 38 6.24 7.93 31.72
C PHE A 38 6.76 6.48 31.68
N LEU A 39 8.06 6.25 31.91
CA LEU A 39 8.63 4.91 31.99
C LEU A 39 8.03 4.07 33.13
N LEU A 40 7.80 4.67 34.30
CA LEU A 40 7.12 4.01 35.42
C LEU A 40 5.68 3.66 35.07
N PHE A 41 4.95 4.59 34.46
CA PHE A 41 3.59 4.37 33.97
C PHE A 41 3.54 3.22 32.96
N VAL A 42 4.41 3.23 31.95
CA VAL A 42 4.48 2.17 30.93
C VAL A 42 4.81 0.83 31.58
N ARG A 43 5.75 0.78 32.53
CA ARG A 43 6.07 -0.45 33.26
C ARG A 43 4.88 -0.99 34.05
N VAL A 44 4.21 -0.15 34.84
CA VAL A 44 3.02 -0.56 35.61
C VAL A 44 1.88 -0.99 34.67
N TRP A 45 1.65 -0.24 33.60
CA TRP A 45 0.65 -0.57 32.59
C TRP A 45 0.97 -1.91 31.92
N LEU A 46 2.22 -2.18 31.54
CA LEU A 46 2.63 -3.45 30.95
C LEU A 46 2.45 -4.61 31.93
N MET A 47 2.82 -4.45 33.19
CA MET A 47 2.62 -5.50 34.21
C MET A 47 1.14 -5.84 34.39
N ASN A 48 0.26 -4.84 34.35
CA ASN A 48 -1.18 -5.03 34.49
C ASN A 48 -1.86 -5.60 33.24
N ASN A 49 -1.35 -5.28 32.04
CA ASN A 49 -1.96 -5.67 30.77
C ASN A 49 -1.31 -6.90 30.13
N LYS A 50 -0.04 -7.22 30.43
CA LYS A 50 0.67 -8.38 29.87
C LYS A 50 -0.07 -9.70 30.12
N PRO A 51 -0.56 -10.04 31.34
CA PRO A 51 -1.29 -11.29 31.55
C PRO A 51 -2.58 -11.36 30.72
N LYS A 52 -3.31 -10.24 30.61
CA LYS A 52 -4.53 -10.15 29.79
C LYS A 52 -4.21 -10.32 28.30
N ALA A 53 -3.14 -9.70 27.83
CA ALA A 53 -2.67 -9.82 26.45
C ALA A 53 -2.20 -11.25 26.13
N MET A 54 -1.42 -11.88 27.01
CA MET A 54 -0.98 -13.28 26.85
C MET A 54 -2.16 -14.24 26.84
N LYS A 55 -3.14 -14.05 27.74
CA LYS A 55 -4.36 -14.87 27.74
C LYS A 55 -5.12 -14.76 26.42
N LYS A 56 -5.31 -13.55 25.89
CA LYS A 56 -5.94 -13.32 24.57
C LYS A 56 -5.11 -13.90 23.42
N HIS A 57 -3.78 -13.80 23.50
CA HIS A 57 -2.87 -14.37 22.52
C HIS A 57 -2.99 -15.89 22.46
N ASN A 58 -2.85 -16.57 23.61
CA ASN A 58 -2.94 -18.02 23.72
C ASN A 58 -4.32 -18.53 23.30
N ALA A 59 -5.39 -17.85 23.70
CA ALA A 59 -6.75 -18.18 23.25
C ALA A 59 -6.99 -17.95 21.74
N SER A 60 -6.08 -17.25 21.05
CA SER A 60 -6.13 -17.06 19.59
C SER A 60 -5.29 -18.07 18.82
N LEU A 61 -4.35 -18.77 19.46
CA LEU A 61 -3.40 -19.68 18.80
C LEU A 61 -4.10 -20.77 17.98
N PRO A 62 -5.09 -21.52 18.51
CA PRO A 62 -5.74 -22.58 17.73
C PRO A 62 -6.40 -22.06 16.46
N ARG A 63 -7.00 -20.86 16.52
CA ARG A 63 -7.61 -20.22 15.34
C ARG A 63 -6.57 -19.76 14.31
N ARG A 64 -5.37 -19.37 14.75
CA ARG A 64 -4.28 -18.98 13.84
C ARG A 64 -3.68 -20.21 13.14
N GLU A 65 -3.53 -21.29 13.89
CA GLU A 65 -3.07 -22.58 13.35
C GLU A 65 -4.07 -23.11 12.32
N GLU A 66 -5.36 -23.10 12.65
CA GLU A 66 -6.40 -23.53 11.74
C GLU A 66 -6.51 -22.64 10.49
N LEU A 67 -6.42 -21.31 10.66
CA LEU A 67 -6.33 -20.39 9.52
C LEU A 67 -5.16 -20.73 8.59
N SER A 68 -4.00 -21.04 9.16
CA SER A 68 -2.79 -21.39 8.42
C SER A 68 -2.89 -22.75 7.75
N ARG A 69 -3.60 -23.70 8.40
CA ARG A 69 -3.93 -25.01 7.83
C ARG A 69 -4.85 -24.86 6.61
N LEU A 70 -5.97 -24.15 6.74
CA LEU A 70 -6.91 -23.92 5.64
C LEU A 70 -6.26 -23.17 4.48
N LYS A 71 -5.43 -22.17 4.77
CA LYS A 71 -4.69 -21.45 3.73
C LYS A 71 -3.81 -22.39 2.91
N ARG A 72 -3.00 -23.24 3.58
CA ARG A 72 -2.15 -24.22 2.91
C ARG A 72 -2.96 -25.23 2.12
N GLU A 73 -4.01 -25.79 2.71
CA GLU A 73 -4.89 -26.75 2.04
C GLU A 73 -5.49 -26.19 0.73
N LEU A 74 -5.93 -24.94 0.73
CA LEU A 74 -6.44 -24.28 -0.47
C LEU A 74 -5.34 -23.99 -1.50
N CYS A 75 -4.17 -23.53 -1.06
CA CYS A 75 -3.02 -23.32 -1.94
C CYS A 75 -2.60 -24.62 -2.62
N ASP A 76 -2.45 -25.70 -1.85
CA ASP A 76 -2.00 -26.99 -2.35
C ASP A 76 -3.05 -27.63 -3.27
N ARG A 77 -4.35 -27.52 -2.94
CA ARG A 77 -5.44 -28.13 -3.72
C ARG A 77 -5.64 -27.49 -5.09
N PHE A 78 -5.44 -26.18 -5.20
CA PHE A 78 -5.72 -25.41 -6.41
C PHE A 78 -4.46 -24.82 -7.06
N ASP A 79 -3.28 -25.24 -6.59
CA ASP A 79 -1.97 -24.76 -7.06
C ASP A 79 -1.88 -23.22 -7.09
N LEU A 80 -2.32 -22.61 -5.98
CA LEU A 80 -2.27 -21.15 -5.79
C LEU A 80 -0.89 -20.75 -5.29
N LEU A 81 -0.35 -19.65 -5.80
CA LEU A 81 0.94 -19.11 -5.34
C LEU A 81 0.88 -18.64 -3.89
N ASP A 82 -0.20 -17.93 -3.52
CA ASP A 82 -0.39 -17.42 -2.16
C ASP A 82 -1.85 -16.95 -1.95
N ILE A 83 -2.25 -16.80 -0.68
CA ILE A 83 -3.49 -16.12 -0.27
C ILE A 83 -3.16 -15.01 0.72
N ARG A 84 -3.57 -13.79 0.39
CA ARG A 84 -3.26 -12.55 1.13
C ARG A 84 -4.52 -11.77 1.48
N TRP A 85 -4.33 -10.76 2.33
CA TRP A 85 -5.37 -9.83 2.75
C TRP A 85 -4.85 -8.40 2.58
N GLN A 86 -5.64 -7.57 1.90
CA GLN A 86 -5.31 -6.16 1.71
C GLN A 86 -5.28 -5.39 3.04
N ARG A 87 -6.22 -5.69 3.95
CA ARG A 87 -6.33 -5.02 5.25
C ARG A 87 -5.88 -5.93 6.38
N SER A 88 -5.36 -5.32 7.45
CA SER A 88 -4.99 -5.98 8.70
C SER A 88 -6.21 -6.38 9.52
N TRP A 89 -7.01 -7.30 9.00
CA TRP A 89 -8.15 -7.86 9.72
C TRP A 89 -7.71 -8.82 10.84
N GLY A 90 -8.52 -8.90 11.90
CA GLY A 90 -8.34 -9.90 12.95
C GLY A 90 -8.50 -11.34 12.42
N VAL A 91 -7.93 -12.30 13.14
CA VAL A 91 -7.87 -13.72 12.77
C VAL A 91 -9.26 -14.30 12.42
N ALA A 92 -10.30 -13.93 13.17
CA ALA A 92 -11.66 -14.41 12.95
C ALA A 92 -12.22 -14.00 11.58
N HIS A 93 -11.94 -12.78 11.13
CA HIS A 93 -12.43 -12.28 9.85
C HIS A 93 -11.71 -12.94 8.68
N ARG A 94 -10.37 -13.09 8.77
CA ARG A 94 -9.57 -13.85 7.79
C ARG A 94 -10.05 -15.29 7.68
N TYR A 95 -10.39 -15.90 8.80
CA TYR A 95 -10.89 -17.27 8.86
C TYR A 95 -12.24 -17.41 8.16
N SER A 96 -13.19 -16.51 8.43
CA SER A 96 -14.49 -16.48 7.75
C SER A 96 -14.37 -16.35 6.22
N GLN A 97 -13.43 -15.53 5.75
CA GLN A 97 -13.15 -15.36 4.33
C GLN A 97 -12.59 -16.63 3.69
N LEU A 98 -11.63 -17.30 4.33
CA LEU A 98 -11.14 -18.59 3.85
C LEU A 98 -12.24 -19.63 3.86
N GLN A 99 -13.04 -19.72 4.92
CA GLN A 99 -14.17 -20.66 4.96
C GLN A 99 -15.16 -20.43 3.82
N SER A 100 -15.42 -19.17 3.46
CA SER A 100 -16.28 -18.84 2.33
C SER A 100 -15.68 -19.32 1.02
N LEU A 101 -14.38 -19.10 0.79
CA LEU A 101 -13.67 -19.62 -0.37
C LEU A 101 -13.61 -21.16 -0.39
N THR A 102 -13.36 -21.80 0.75
CA THR A 102 -13.42 -23.26 0.91
C THR A 102 -14.81 -23.78 0.56
N ARG A 103 -15.88 -23.14 1.01
CA ARG A 103 -17.25 -23.54 0.66
C ARG A 103 -17.50 -23.41 -0.83
N LEU A 104 -17.05 -22.32 -1.46
CA LEU A 104 -17.13 -22.15 -2.90
C LEU A 104 -16.37 -23.25 -3.65
N ALA A 105 -15.17 -23.59 -3.18
CA ALA A 105 -14.34 -24.66 -3.73
C ALA A 105 -15.04 -26.02 -3.72
N HIS A 106 -15.80 -26.34 -2.67
CA HIS A 106 -16.59 -27.57 -2.59
C HIS A 106 -17.82 -27.54 -3.50
N GLN A 107 -18.46 -26.38 -3.65
CA GLN A 107 -19.68 -26.24 -4.46
C GLN A 107 -19.39 -26.22 -5.96
N ASN A 108 -18.29 -25.59 -6.38
CA ASN A 108 -17.93 -25.39 -7.78
C ASN A 108 -16.42 -25.55 -7.99
N PRO A 109 -15.87 -26.78 -7.89
CA PRO A 109 -14.43 -27.01 -8.03
C PRO A 109 -13.90 -26.56 -9.40
N ASP A 110 -14.67 -26.76 -10.47
CA ASP A 110 -14.29 -26.40 -11.85
C ASP A 110 -14.04 -24.90 -12.02
N ALA A 111 -14.75 -24.06 -11.25
CA ALA A 111 -14.55 -22.61 -11.30
C ALA A 111 -13.16 -22.21 -10.78
N LEU A 112 -12.61 -22.95 -9.82
CA LEU A 112 -11.32 -22.66 -9.18
C LEU A 112 -10.12 -23.19 -9.97
N ILE A 113 -10.31 -24.08 -10.95
CA ILE A 113 -9.22 -24.56 -11.82
C ILE A 113 -8.54 -23.39 -12.55
N HIS A 114 -9.30 -22.34 -12.88
CA HIS A 114 -8.78 -21.13 -13.52
C HIS A 114 -7.82 -20.31 -12.64
N LEU A 115 -7.76 -20.58 -11.33
CA LEU A 115 -6.92 -19.86 -10.38
C LEU A 115 -5.52 -20.43 -10.24
N GLN A 116 -5.21 -21.53 -10.91
CA GLN A 116 -3.87 -22.12 -10.90
C GLN A 116 -2.80 -21.08 -11.24
N GLY A 117 -1.76 -21.01 -10.41
CA GLY A 117 -0.64 -20.08 -10.58
C GLY A 117 -0.96 -18.62 -10.21
N TYR A 118 -2.12 -18.31 -9.62
CA TYR A 118 -2.43 -16.96 -9.15
C TYR A 118 -2.23 -16.81 -7.64
N THR A 119 -1.95 -15.58 -7.20
CA THR A 119 -2.11 -15.15 -5.81
C THR A 119 -3.49 -14.54 -5.63
N ILE A 120 -4.22 -14.99 -4.62
CA ILE A 120 -5.52 -14.44 -4.24
C ILE A 120 -5.33 -13.39 -3.16
N VAL A 121 -6.02 -12.26 -3.28
CA VAL A 121 -6.03 -11.18 -2.28
C VAL A 121 -7.47 -10.86 -1.91
N PHE A 122 -7.83 -11.06 -0.64
CA PHE A 122 -9.09 -10.54 -0.12
C PHE A 122 -9.02 -9.02 0.01
N ALA A 123 -9.90 -8.34 -0.72
CA ALA A 123 -9.83 -6.91 -0.98
C ALA A 123 -11.23 -6.25 -0.94
N ASP A 124 -11.27 -4.93 -1.06
CA ASP A 124 -12.52 -4.17 -0.99
C ASP A 124 -13.47 -4.46 -2.17
N GLN A 125 -12.96 -4.94 -3.31
CA GLN A 125 -13.70 -5.26 -4.52
C GLN A 125 -13.10 -6.47 -5.25
N SER A 126 -13.93 -7.20 -6.01
CA SER A 126 -13.46 -8.31 -6.84
C SER A 126 -12.87 -7.86 -8.18
N GLY A 127 -11.87 -8.59 -8.69
CA GLY A 127 -11.25 -8.31 -9.98
C GLY A 127 -9.80 -8.81 -10.06
N MET A 128 -8.93 -8.05 -10.74
CA MET A 128 -7.50 -8.27 -10.77
C MET A 128 -6.79 -6.93 -10.58
N ASN A 129 -5.69 -6.91 -9.83
CA ASN A 129 -4.89 -5.69 -9.67
C ASN A 129 -3.81 -5.56 -10.76
N SER A 130 -3.10 -4.45 -10.76
CA SER A 130 -1.96 -4.15 -11.65
C SER A 130 -0.79 -5.10 -11.52
N SER A 131 -0.66 -5.82 -10.39
CA SER A 131 0.36 -6.84 -10.14
C SER A 131 -0.03 -8.23 -10.67
N GLY A 132 -1.27 -8.39 -11.16
CA GLY A 132 -1.80 -9.68 -11.63
C GLY A 132 -2.39 -10.56 -10.53
N HIS A 133 -2.54 -10.06 -9.31
CA HIS A 133 -3.21 -10.77 -8.23
C HIS A 133 -4.73 -10.73 -8.42
N VAL A 134 -5.39 -11.85 -8.12
CA VAL A 134 -6.85 -11.97 -8.18
C VAL A 134 -7.44 -11.41 -6.90
N LEU A 135 -8.29 -10.40 -7.05
CA LEU A 135 -8.96 -9.74 -5.94
C LEU A 135 -10.31 -10.39 -5.68
N LEU A 136 -10.58 -10.73 -4.42
CA LEU A 136 -11.88 -11.20 -3.95
C LEU A 136 -12.48 -10.17 -3.00
N GLY A 137 -13.57 -9.55 -3.43
CA GLY A 137 -14.31 -8.58 -2.65
C GLY A 137 -14.86 -9.21 -1.38
N THR A 138 -14.52 -8.66 -0.22
CA THR A 138 -14.91 -9.25 1.08
C THR A 138 -16.41 -9.16 1.35
N MET A 139 -17.12 -8.28 0.63
CA MET A 139 -18.58 -8.10 0.71
C MET A 139 -19.31 -8.79 -0.45
N ASP A 140 -18.58 -9.37 -1.41
CA ASP A 140 -19.16 -9.95 -2.60
C ASP A 140 -19.69 -11.37 -2.35
N VAL A 141 -20.75 -11.74 -3.07
CA VAL A 141 -21.27 -13.11 -3.08
C VAL A 141 -20.44 -14.01 -3.98
N HIS A 142 -20.47 -15.32 -3.73
CA HIS A 142 -19.70 -16.32 -4.50
C HIS A 142 -19.86 -16.21 -6.02
N HIS A 143 -21.07 -15.92 -6.50
CA HIS A 143 -21.33 -15.75 -7.94
C HIS A 143 -20.50 -14.63 -8.57
N GLN A 144 -20.23 -13.55 -7.82
CA GLN A 144 -19.38 -12.46 -8.30
C GLN A 144 -17.91 -12.89 -8.39
N TRP A 145 -17.44 -13.73 -7.48
CA TRP A 145 -16.09 -14.30 -7.55
C TRP A 145 -15.94 -15.24 -8.75
N ILE A 146 -16.94 -16.11 -9.00
CA ILE A 146 -16.96 -17.01 -10.17
C ILE A 146 -16.86 -16.21 -11.47
N LYS A 147 -17.57 -15.09 -11.59
CA LYS A 147 -17.47 -14.19 -12.77
C LYS A 147 -16.04 -13.72 -13.01
N VAL A 148 -15.30 -13.37 -11.95
CA VAL A 148 -13.89 -13.00 -12.06
C VAL A 148 -13.06 -14.17 -12.57
N PHE A 149 -13.28 -15.38 -12.04
CA PHE A 149 -12.52 -16.58 -12.44
C PHE A 149 -12.69 -16.89 -13.92
N VAL A 150 -13.93 -16.84 -14.43
CA VAL A 150 -14.23 -17.03 -15.85
C VAL A 150 -13.60 -15.94 -16.72
N GLN A 151 -13.46 -14.71 -16.20
CA GLN A 151 -12.87 -13.58 -16.91
C GLN A 151 -11.33 -13.52 -16.82
N LEU A 152 -10.67 -14.43 -16.09
CA LEU A 152 -9.21 -14.39 -15.89
C LEU A 152 -8.40 -14.36 -17.19
N PRO A 153 -8.72 -15.14 -18.24
CA PRO A 153 -7.98 -15.05 -19.51
C PRO A 153 -8.01 -13.64 -20.11
N SER A 154 -9.17 -12.98 -20.08
CA SER A 154 -9.33 -11.60 -20.58
C SER A 154 -8.58 -10.59 -19.70
N LEU A 155 -8.63 -10.77 -18.37
CA LEU A 155 -7.88 -9.92 -17.43
C LEU A 155 -6.36 -10.07 -17.60
N ARG A 156 -5.88 -11.28 -17.86
CA ARG A 156 -4.47 -11.55 -18.19
C ARG A 156 -4.06 -10.89 -19.50
N GLY A 157 -4.92 -10.94 -20.52
CA GLY A 157 -4.71 -10.21 -21.78
C GLY A 157 -4.59 -8.70 -21.55
N LEU A 158 -5.46 -8.13 -20.71
CA LEU A 158 -5.41 -6.73 -20.30
C LEU A 158 -4.15 -6.40 -19.48
N GLN A 159 -3.66 -7.33 -18.67
CA GLN A 159 -2.40 -7.16 -17.93
C GLN A 159 -1.22 -7.03 -18.90
N HIS A 160 -1.11 -7.95 -19.85
CA HIS A 160 -0.10 -7.87 -20.89
C HIS A 160 -0.18 -6.55 -21.68
N GLN A 161 -1.39 -6.12 -22.07
CA GLN A 161 -1.60 -4.83 -22.74
C GLN A 161 -1.17 -3.64 -21.87
N THR A 162 -1.40 -3.73 -20.56
CA THR A 162 -1.00 -2.71 -19.58
C THR A 162 0.52 -2.61 -19.50
N ASP A 163 1.23 -3.74 -19.48
CA ASP A 163 2.69 -3.75 -19.43
C ASP A 163 3.31 -3.25 -20.74
N CYS A 164 2.78 -3.66 -21.90
CA CYS A 164 3.19 -3.07 -23.18
C CYS A 164 2.96 -1.54 -23.22
N LEU A 165 1.89 -1.05 -22.60
CA LEU A 165 1.59 0.37 -22.55
C LEU A 165 2.56 1.13 -21.63
N LYS A 166 2.96 0.54 -20.49
CA LYS A 166 4.01 1.10 -19.61
C LYS A 166 5.33 1.26 -20.37
N GLU A 167 5.74 0.25 -21.14
CA GLU A 167 6.96 0.30 -21.96
C GLU A 167 6.90 1.40 -23.02
N ARG A 168 5.76 1.56 -23.69
CA ARG A 168 5.55 2.65 -24.66
C ARG A 168 5.64 4.03 -24.02
N ILE A 169 5.05 4.20 -22.84
CA ILE A 169 5.15 5.45 -22.07
C ILE A 169 6.61 5.67 -21.63
N SER A 170 7.31 4.62 -21.18
CA SER A 170 8.72 4.69 -20.77
C SER A 170 9.60 5.24 -21.90
N PHE A 171 9.40 4.76 -23.13
CA PHE A 171 10.12 5.25 -24.30
C PHE A 171 9.89 6.75 -24.55
N LEU A 172 8.65 7.23 -24.43
CA LEU A 172 8.31 8.65 -24.56
C LEU A 172 8.89 9.52 -23.43
N LEU A 173 9.20 8.90 -22.29
CA LEU A 173 9.75 9.55 -21.11
C LEU A 173 11.26 9.32 -20.96
N GLY A 174 11.98 9.19 -22.08
CA GLY A 174 13.44 9.08 -22.04
C GLY A 174 13.97 7.83 -21.34
N GLY A 175 13.18 6.76 -21.30
CA GLY A 175 13.54 5.46 -20.73
C GLY A 175 13.31 5.34 -19.22
N ALA A 176 12.55 6.25 -18.61
CA ALA A 176 12.13 6.12 -17.21
C ALA A 176 11.11 4.98 -17.07
N GLN A 177 11.32 4.05 -16.14
CA GLN A 177 10.44 2.90 -15.97
C GLN A 177 9.12 3.33 -15.30
N VAL A 178 7.98 3.03 -15.93
CA VAL A 178 6.66 3.30 -15.35
C VAL A 178 6.29 2.15 -14.43
N VAL A 179 6.37 2.39 -13.13
CA VAL A 179 6.06 1.39 -12.10
C VAL A 179 4.72 1.68 -11.44
N HIS A 180 4.07 0.63 -10.95
CA HIS A 180 2.90 0.74 -10.12
C HIS A 180 3.30 0.60 -8.65
N MET A 181 2.89 1.54 -7.81
CA MET A 181 3.12 1.45 -6.37
C MET A 181 1.79 1.15 -5.67
N GLU A 182 1.70 -0.01 -5.01
CA GLU A 182 0.54 -0.36 -4.19
C GLU A 182 0.54 0.54 -2.94
N ARG A 183 -0.39 1.50 -2.87
CA ARG A 183 -0.55 2.39 -1.72
C ARG A 183 -1.34 1.71 -0.59
N LEU A 184 -1.15 2.22 0.63
CA LEU A 184 -2.04 1.97 1.76
C LEU A 184 -3.43 2.56 1.44
N GLY A 185 -4.29 1.77 0.80
CA GLY A 185 -5.61 2.21 0.32
C GLY A 185 -6.33 1.12 -0.47
N PRO A 186 -7.51 1.42 -1.04
CA PRO A 186 -8.25 0.50 -1.90
C PRO A 186 -7.40 0.02 -3.08
N VAL A 187 -7.25 -1.29 -3.24
CA VAL A 187 -6.57 -1.86 -4.41
C VAL A 187 -7.43 -1.57 -5.65
N ARG A 188 -6.86 -0.89 -6.62
CA ARG A 188 -7.55 -0.50 -7.86
C ARG A 188 -7.54 -1.66 -8.86
N PRO A 189 -8.63 -1.88 -9.61
CA PRO A 189 -8.67 -2.91 -10.62
C PRO A 189 -7.79 -2.52 -11.81
N ILE A 190 -7.24 -3.51 -12.49
CA ILE A 190 -6.35 -3.34 -13.63
C ILE A 190 -6.97 -2.52 -14.77
N ALA A 191 -8.29 -2.62 -14.97
CA ALA A 191 -9.01 -1.84 -15.98
C ALA A 191 -8.95 -0.34 -15.71
N GLU A 192 -9.04 0.09 -14.45
CA GLU A 192 -8.89 1.50 -14.10
C GLU A 192 -7.44 1.95 -14.33
N HIS A 193 -6.46 1.14 -13.90
CA HIS A 193 -5.05 1.46 -14.10
C HIS A 193 -4.69 1.59 -15.59
N TYR A 194 -5.16 0.67 -16.43
CA TYR A 194 -5.00 0.74 -17.88
C TYR A 194 -5.62 2.00 -18.48
N ARG A 195 -6.83 2.38 -18.06
CA ARG A 195 -7.49 3.61 -18.53
C ARG A 195 -6.68 4.86 -18.22
N VAL A 196 -6.13 4.95 -17.00
CA VAL A 196 -5.29 6.08 -16.58
C VAL A 196 -4.01 6.16 -17.42
N LEU A 197 -3.31 5.03 -17.60
CA LEU A 197 -2.13 4.95 -18.45
C LEU A 197 -2.46 5.29 -19.91
N SER A 198 -3.59 4.81 -20.43
CA SER A 198 -4.01 5.04 -21.81
C SER A 198 -4.28 6.52 -22.10
N THR A 199 -4.99 7.19 -21.19
CA THR A 199 -5.22 8.63 -21.26
C THR A 199 -3.91 9.41 -21.21
N PHE A 200 -3.03 9.06 -20.27
CA PHE A 200 -1.73 9.71 -20.14
C PHE A 200 -0.85 9.51 -21.38
N HIS A 201 -0.78 8.29 -21.92
CA HIS A 201 -0.07 7.98 -23.16
C HIS A 201 -0.61 8.78 -24.35
N LYS A 202 -1.94 8.87 -24.52
CA LYS A 202 -2.55 9.69 -25.58
C LYS A 202 -2.16 11.16 -25.45
N LYS A 203 -2.11 11.69 -24.23
CA LYS A 203 -1.66 13.06 -23.95
C LYS A 203 -0.21 13.28 -24.37
N LEU A 204 0.70 12.36 -24.03
CA LEU A 204 2.09 12.39 -24.47
C LEU A 204 2.26 12.29 -25.99
N LEU A 205 1.37 11.57 -26.68
CA LEU A 205 1.38 11.52 -28.14
C LEU A 205 0.90 12.83 -28.78
N SER A 206 -0.10 13.49 -28.18
CA SER A 206 -0.61 14.78 -28.69
C SER A 206 0.38 15.94 -28.49
N GLN A 207 1.14 15.90 -27.41
CA GLN A 207 2.13 16.92 -27.05
C GLN A 207 3.43 16.20 -26.70
N ARG A 208 4.24 15.95 -27.73
CA ARG A 208 5.47 15.18 -27.59
C ARG A 208 6.48 15.92 -26.73
N LEU A 209 7.10 15.16 -25.82
CA LEU A 209 8.21 15.65 -25.02
C LEU A 209 9.49 15.59 -25.84
N HIS A 210 10.31 16.63 -25.74
CA HIS A 210 11.64 16.69 -26.33
C HIS A 210 12.67 16.09 -25.35
N LEU A 211 12.55 14.79 -25.08
CA LEU A 211 13.47 14.03 -24.25
C LEU A 211 14.30 13.08 -25.11
N HIS A 212 15.59 12.97 -24.82
CA HIS A 212 16.42 11.93 -25.43
C HIS A 212 15.93 10.55 -24.92
N PRO A 213 15.79 9.51 -25.76
CA PRO A 213 15.20 8.22 -25.39
C PRO A 213 15.86 7.48 -24.21
N ARG A 214 17.05 7.91 -23.80
CA ARG A 214 17.80 7.35 -22.67
C ARG A 214 18.14 8.36 -21.57
N SER A 215 17.66 9.61 -21.64
CA SER A 215 18.02 10.66 -20.68
C SER A 215 17.62 10.34 -19.24
N LEU A 216 16.57 9.55 -19.05
CA LEU A 216 16.02 9.15 -17.74
C LEU A 216 16.15 7.64 -17.49
N HIS A 217 16.95 6.93 -18.29
CA HIS A 217 17.19 5.51 -18.10
C HIS A 217 17.76 5.22 -16.70
N GLY A 218 17.26 4.16 -16.06
CA GLY A 218 17.59 3.77 -14.69
C GLY A 218 16.81 4.52 -13.61
N LEU A 219 15.93 5.47 -13.98
CA LEU A 219 14.99 6.12 -13.07
C LEU A 219 13.60 5.49 -13.19
N THR A 220 12.82 5.59 -12.12
CA THR A 220 11.46 5.07 -12.06
C THR A 220 10.46 6.19 -11.86
N MET A 221 9.23 5.98 -12.31
CA MET A 221 8.13 6.89 -12.07
C MET A 221 6.84 6.16 -11.71
N VAL A 222 6.01 6.82 -10.92
CA VAL A 222 4.67 6.39 -10.54
C VAL A 222 3.68 7.40 -11.08
N LEU A 223 2.62 6.91 -11.72
CA LEU A 223 1.50 7.73 -12.16
C LEU A 223 0.43 7.78 -11.05
N GLU A 224 0.12 8.97 -10.56
CA GLU A 224 -0.91 9.19 -9.53
C GLU A 224 -2.06 10.06 -10.05
N ASN A 225 -3.29 9.85 -9.53
CA ASN A 225 -4.45 10.67 -9.87
C ASN A 225 -4.75 11.75 -8.81
N ASP A 226 -4.20 11.60 -7.60
CA ASP A 226 -4.69 12.35 -6.43
C ASP A 226 -3.89 13.63 -6.17
N ARG A 227 -2.94 13.97 -7.05
CA ARG A 227 -2.08 15.16 -6.95
C ARG A 227 -2.27 16.09 -8.13
N SER A 228 -1.99 17.38 -7.92
CA SER A 228 -2.00 18.40 -8.98
C SER A 228 -0.63 18.65 -9.61
N THR A 229 0.45 18.44 -8.86
CA THR A 229 1.82 18.76 -9.30
C THR A 229 2.75 17.54 -9.25
N PRO A 230 3.71 17.45 -10.19
CA PRO A 230 4.75 16.43 -10.15
C PRO A 230 5.69 16.67 -8.97
N SER A 231 6.23 15.58 -8.41
CA SER A 231 7.14 15.63 -7.25
C SER A 231 8.16 14.50 -7.29
N LEU A 232 9.30 14.70 -6.62
CA LEU A 232 10.35 13.68 -6.49
C LEU A 232 10.25 13.05 -5.10
N HIS A 233 10.14 11.72 -5.04
CA HIS A 233 10.13 11.00 -3.77
C HIS A 233 11.56 10.88 -3.20
N GLN A 234 11.68 10.73 -1.88
CA GLN A 234 12.97 10.57 -1.19
C GLN A 234 13.79 9.34 -1.66
N ALA A 235 13.10 8.34 -2.21
CA ALA A 235 13.72 7.15 -2.81
C ALA A 235 14.17 7.34 -4.27
N GLY A 236 14.07 8.56 -4.82
CA GLY A 236 14.52 8.91 -6.16
C GLY A 236 13.55 8.57 -7.30
N HIS A 237 12.31 8.17 -7.01
CA HIS A 237 11.29 7.96 -8.04
C HIS A 237 10.42 9.19 -8.25
N PHE A 238 10.07 9.46 -9.51
CA PHE A 238 9.16 10.54 -9.84
C PHE A 238 7.71 10.17 -9.55
N ILE A 239 6.95 11.08 -8.95
CA ILE A 239 5.52 10.95 -8.74
C ILE A 239 4.84 11.95 -9.67
N ILE A 240 4.19 11.45 -10.72
CA ILE A 240 3.64 12.25 -11.80
C ILE A 240 2.11 12.19 -11.76
N PRO A 241 1.41 13.33 -11.68
CA PRO A 241 -0.03 13.37 -11.87
C PRO A 241 -0.43 12.95 -13.29
N SER A 242 -1.47 12.11 -13.43
CA SER A 242 -2.02 11.75 -14.74
C SER A 242 -2.57 12.94 -15.53
N THR A 243 -2.91 14.02 -14.82
CA THR A 243 -3.42 15.29 -15.38
C THR A 243 -2.32 16.30 -15.70
N CYS A 244 -1.05 16.03 -15.35
CA CYS A 244 0.07 16.95 -15.50
C CYS A 244 0.25 17.42 -16.96
N ASP A 245 0.46 18.72 -17.17
CA ASP A 245 0.75 19.28 -18.49
C ASP A 245 2.10 18.77 -19.03
N PRO A 246 2.21 18.37 -20.32
CA PRO A 246 3.44 17.76 -20.85
C PRO A 246 4.62 18.73 -20.88
N THR A 247 4.38 20.03 -21.11
CA THR A 247 5.45 21.04 -21.10
C THR A 247 6.03 21.20 -19.69
N HIS A 248 5.14 21.31 -18.70
CA HIS A 248 5.55 21.35 -17.29
C HIS A 248 6.25 20.06 -16.86
N LEU A 249 5.74 18.90 -17.30
CA LEU A 249 6.34 17.59 -17.05
C LEU A 249 7.76 17.51 -17.62
N GLN A 250 7.99 17.99 -18.84
CA GLN A 250 9.31 17.98 -19.46
C GLN A 250 10.34 18.75 -18.61
N LEU A 251 10.00 19.99 -18.24
CA LEU A 251 10.86 20.86 -17.45
C LEU A 251 11.15 20.24 -16.07
N PHE A 252 10.12 19.68 -15.44
CA PHE A 252 10.27 19.00 -14.16
C PHE A 252 11.23 17.81 -14.24
N LEU A 253 11.03 16.92 -15.21
CA LEU A 253 11.88 15.74 -15.38
C LEU A 253 13.34 16.11 -15.68
N GLN A 254 13.56 17.10 -16.55
CA GLN A 254 14.92 17.54 -16.90
C GLN A 254 15.65 18.19 -15.72
N SER A 255 14.97 19.04 -14.95
CA SER A 255 15.56 19.73 -13.80
C SER A 255 15.85 18.81 -12.62
N HIS A 256 15.02 17.79 -12.38
CA HIS A 256 15.12 16.92 -11.21
C HIS A 256 15.84 15.59 -11.49
N ALA A 257 16.18 15.28 -12.74
CA ALA A 257 16.91 14.05 -13.10
C ALA A 257 18.24 13.85 -12.35
N PRO A 258 19.11 14.87 -12.18
CA PRO A 258 20.36 14.68 -11.44
C PRO A 258 20.13 14.31 -9.98
N GLU A 259 19.14 14.94 -9.33
CA GLU A 259 18.78 14.66 -7.94
C GLU A 259 18.17 13.27 -7.79
N ALA A 260 17.26 12.88 -8.68
CA ALA A 260 16.66 11.55 -8.71
C ALA A 260 17.73 10.46 -8.76
N ARG A 261 18.72 10.60 -9.65
CA ARG A 261 19.86 9.65 -9.77
C ARG A 261 20.65 9.55 -8.46
N ARG A 262 20.93 10.68 -7.81
CA ARG A 262 21.64 10.71 -6.53
C ARG A 262 20.89 9.96 -5.44
N LEU A 263 19.57 10.18 -5.32
CA LEU A 263 18.73 9.52 -4.32
C LEU A 263 18.61 8.00 -4.58
N THR A 264 18.45 7.58 -5.83
CA THR A 264 18.41 6.16 -6.19
C THR A 264 19.72 5.44 -5.82
N LEU A 265 20.87 6.06 -6.05
CA LEU A 265 22.17 5.49 -5.67
C LEU A 265 22.36 5.38 -4.15
N GLN A 266 21.82 6.32 -3.38
CA GLN A 266 21.88 6.29 -1.92
C GLN A 266 20.95 5.22 -1.32
N THR A 267 19.79 5.00 -1.94
CA THR A 267 18.81 4.01 -1.48
C THR A 267 19.27 2.57 -1.75
N ASN A 268 20.12 2.36 -2.76
CA ASN A 268 20.65 1.05 -3.12
C ASN A 268 21.95 0.66 -2.39
N ARG A 269 22.42 1.48 -1.45
CA ARG A 269 23.55 1.19 -0.55
C ARG A 269 23.05 0.71 0.80
#